data_AF-A0A947R386-F1
#
_entry.id   AF-A0A947R386-F1
#
_cell.length_a   1.000
_cell.length_b   1.000
_cell.length_c   1.000
_cell.angle_alpha   90.00
_cell.angle_beta   90.00
_cell.angle_gamma   90.00
#
_symmetry.space_group_name_H-M   'P 1'
#
loop_
_entity.id
_entity.type
_entity.pdbx_description
1 polymer ?
#
loop_
_entity_poly.entity_id
_entity_poly.type
_entity_poly.pdbx_seq_one_letter_code
_entity_poly.pdbx_strand_id
1 'polypeptide(L)'
;MKTIQFLILVMISAFFAGCATLPPKELLNARSAFEAASEGPAAKLTPAELHKAQEALELAEQSFIKDKNSYKTRDLAYVAQRKAELAGAFGVMAADKEKKANADTDYQNRQTELVKQGKQDLIDSEVKRAEIEKQRKQDLIDSEMKRAEIEKQGKQDLIDSEKKTAIAIAELGKLAALKEEERGLVLTLSGSILFRSNESTLIPSAQVKLEQIANALVAVRERNLTVEGHTDSMGSEPYNQELSQRRASAVSDFLVKRGYPADRIQTLGKGEGHPIADNASAEGRANNRRVEIVIERDSPIASSYPQQ
;
A
#
# COMPACT_ATOMS: atom_id res chain seq x y z
N MET A 1 71.73 -65.48 -2.50
CA MET A 1 71.62 -66.94 -2.69
C MET A 1 70.34 -67.18 -3.48
N LYS A 2 70.27 -67.70 -4.71
CA LYS A 2 71.17 -68.54 -5.51
C LYS A 2 71.06 -68.12 -6.99
N THR A 3 72.21 -68.13 -7.64
CA THR A 3 72.44 -68.22 -9.08
C THR A 3 71.93 -69.56 -9.65
N ILE A 4 71.74 -69.62 -10.98
CA ILE A 4 71.89 -70.76 -11.94
C ILE A 4 70.93 -70.43 -13.12
N GLN A 5 71.31 -70.04 -14.35
CA GLN A 5 72.33 -70.44 -15.34
C GLN A 5 71.67 -71.16 -16.54
N PHE A 6 71.66 -70.43 -17.67
CA PHE A 6 71.64 -70.82 -19.10
C PHE A 6 70.91 -72.10 -19.56
N LEU A 7 69.91 -71.90 -20.43
CA LEU A 7 69.84 -72.65 -21.69
C LEU A 7 69.23 -71.77 -22.79
N ILE A 8 70.09 -71.39 -23.75
CA ILE A 8 69.70 -70.72 -25.00
C ILE A 8 69.07 -71.78 -25.91
N LEU A 9 67.78 -71.62 -26.23
CA LEU A 9 67.13 -72.35 -27.32
C LEU A 9 66.87 -71.35 -28.46
N VAL A 10 67.75 -71.37 -29.46
CA VAL A 10 67.58 -70.63 -30.71
C VAL A 10 66.44 -71.28 -31.50
N MET A 11 65.25 -70.69 -31.41
CA MET A 11 64.17 -70.98 -32.36
C MET A 11 64.48 -70.26 -33.67
N ILE A 12 64.99 -71.01 -34.64
CA ILE A 12 65.14 -70.60 -36.03
C ILE A 12 63.74 -70.39 -36.59
N SER A 13 63.27 -69.14 -36.57
CA SER A 13 62.08 -68.74 -37.33
C SER A 13 62.45 -68.67 -38.81
N ALA A 14 62.07 -69.73 -39.53
CA ALA A 14 62.15 -69.78 -40.97
C ALA A 14 61.35 -68.60 -41.57
N PHE A 15 62.07 -67.63 -42.14
CA PHE A 15 61.52 -66.64 -43.05
C PHE A 15 60.96 -67.36 -44.27
N PHE A 16 59.66 -67.66 -44.27
CA PHE A 16 58.93 -67.84 -45.52
C PHE A 16 58.82 -66.47 -46.19
N ALA A 17 59.82 -66.13 -46.99
CA ALA A 17 59.72 -65.07 -47.99
C ALA A 17 58.78 -65.54 -49.11
N GLY A 18 57.49 -65.66 -48.79
CA GLY A 18 56.46 -65.67 -49.83
C GLY A 18 56.52 -64.32 -50.54
N CYS A 19 56.62 -64.33 -51.87
CA CYS A 19 56.59 -63.12 -52.69
C CYS A 19 55.20 -62.45 -52.57
N ALA A 20 54.97 -61.73 -51.47
CA ALA A 20 53.85 -60.82 -51.30
C ALA A 20 54.15 -59.56 -52.12
N THR A 21 53.70 -59.58 -53.37
CA THR A 21 53.63 -58.38 -54.19
C THR A 21 52.75 -57.37 -53.46
N LEU A 22 53.31 -56.21 -53.13
CA LEU A 22 52.58 -55.14 -52.46
C LEU A 22 51.41 -54.67 -53.35
N PRO A 23 50.22 -54.44 -52.77
CA PRO A 23 49.10 -53.90 -53.53
C PRO A 23 49.42 -52.52 -54.10
N PRO A 24 48.87 -52.17 -55.27
CA PRO A 24 49.03 -50.82 -55.82
C PRO A 24 48.42 -49.79 -54.87
N LYS A 25 48.99 -48.58 -54.84
CA LYS A 25 48.57 -47.49 -53.95
C LYS A 25 47.07 -47.17 -54.11
N GLU A 26 46.55 -47.27 -55.32
CA GLU A 26 45.14 -47.05 -55.63
C GLU A 26 44.22 -48.02 -54.87
N LEU A 27 44.61 -49.29 -54.73
CA LEU A 27 43.83 -50.27 -53.98
C LEU A 27 43.88 -50.00 -52.47
N LEU A 28 45.04 -49.57 -51.95
CA LEU A 28 45.16 -49.15 -50.55
C LEU A 28 44.30 -47.90 -50.25
N ASN A 29 44.30 -46.92 -51.15
CA ASN A 29 43.43 -45.74 -51.03
C ASN A 29 41.95 -46.14 -51.08
N ALA A 30 41.57 -47.06 -51.96
CA ALA A 30 40.18 -47.54 -52.08
C ALA A 30 39.72 -48.25 -50.80
N ARG A 31 40.56 -49.11 -50.21
CA ARG A 31 40.29 -49.74 -48.90
C ARG A 31 40.09 -48.71 -47.81
N SER A 32 41.02 -47.76 -47.68
CA SER A 32 40.95 -46.72 -46.66
C SER A 32 39.73 -45.81 -46.82
N ALA A 33 39.38 -45.44 -48.06
CA ALA A 33 38.18 -44.65 -48.34
C ALA A 33 36.90 -45.42 -48.01
N PHE A 34 36.85 -46.72 -48.31
CA PHE A 34 35.70 -47.56 -47.99
C PHE A 34 35.56 -47.76 -46.48
N GLU A 35 36.66 -48.03 -45.77
CA GLU A 35 36.70 -48.12 -44.31
C GLU A 35 36.14 -46.84 -43.68
N ALA A 36 36.66 -45.68 -44.06
CA ALA A 36 36.18 -44.39 -43.58
C ALA A 36 34.69 -44.14 -43.88
N ALA A 37 34.20 -44.55 -45.06
CA ALA A 37 32.78 -44.45 -45.39
C ALA A 37 31.91 -45.41 -44.57
N SER A 38 32.41 -46.62 -44.29
CA SER A 38 31.72 -47.67 -43.54
C SER A 38 31.65 -47.42 -42.03
N GLU A 39 32.65 -46.73 -41.48
CA GLU A 39 32.62 -46.27 -40.08
C GLU A 39 31.87 -44.94 -39.93
N GLY A 40 31.67 -44.23 -41.05
CA GLY A 40 30.94 -42.97 -41.10
C GLY A 40 29.42 -43.11 -41.13
N PRO A 41 28.70 -41.99 -41.28
CA PRO A 41 27.23 -41.98 -41.29
C PRO A 41 26.62 -42.79 -42.44
N ALA A 42 27.39 -43.06 -43.51
CA ALA A 42 26.91 -43.74 -44.70
C ALA A 42 26.42 -45.17 -44.41
N ALA A 43 27.02 -45.85 -43.43
CA ALA A 43 26.61 -47.20 -43.04
C ALA A 43 25.17 -47.27 -42.51
N LYS A 44 24.72 -46.22 -41.80
CA LYS A 44 23.36 -46.16 -41.25
C LYS A 44 22.40 -45.43 -42.18
N LEU A 45 22.83 -44.31 -42.75
CA LEU A 45 21.93 -43.37 -43.43
C LEU A 45 21.85 -43.59 -44.93
N THR A 46 22.90 -44.12 -45.56
CA THR A 46 22.94 -44.35 -47.01
C THR A 46 23.55 -45.72 -47.34
N PRO A 47 23.00 -46.83 -46.80
CA PRO A 47 23.60 -48.16 -46.92
C PRO A 47 23.69 -48.65 -48.38
N ALA A 48 22.78 -48.22 -49.26
CA ALA A 48 22.80 -48.56 -50.67
C ALA A 48 24.04 -47.99 -51.40
N GLU A 49 24.47 -46.77 -51.06
CA GLU A 49 25.66 -46.15 -51.66
C GLU A 49 26.94 -46.81 -51.12
N LEU A 50 26.94 -47.16 -49.82
CA LEU A 50 28.04 -47.91 -49.22
C LEU A 50 28.17 -49.31 -49.85
N HIS A 51 27.06 -49.99 -50.12
CA HIS A 51 27.07 -51.29 -50.77
C HIS A 51 27.65 -51.22 -52.20
N LYS A 52 27.27 -50.21 -53.00
CA LYS A 52 27.86 -49.99 -54.33
C LYS A 52 29.37 -49.76 -54.29
N ALA A 53 29.88 -49.12 -53.23
CA ALA A 53 31.30 -48.94 -53.00
C ALA A 53 31.98 -50.27 -52.61
N GLN A 54 31.33 -51.08 -51.78
CA GLN A 54 31.78 -52.42 -51.40
C GLN A 54 31.93 -53.33 -52.61
N GLU A 55 30.92 -53.41 -53.47
CA GLU A 55 30.96 -54.20 -54.70
C GLU A 55 32.12 -53.78 -55.61
N ALA A 56 32.35 -52.46 -55.76
CA ALA A 56 33.43 -51.95 -56.58
C ALA A 56 34.82 -52.26 -56.00
N LEU A 57 34.96 -52.18 -54.67
CA LEU A 57 36.18 -52.58 -53.98
C LEU A 57 36.43 -54.08 -54.15
N GLU A 58 35.41 -54.92 -53.99
CA GLU A 58 35.53 -56.36 -54.19
C GLU A 58 35.98 -56.71 -55.61
N LEU A 59 35.44 -56.03 -56.62
CA LEU A 59 35.90 -56.19 -58.00
C LEU A 59 37.38 -55.82 -58.18
N ALA A 60 37.86 -54.77 -57.51
CA ALA A 60 39.27 -54.37 -57.53
C ALA A 60 40.16 -55.40 -56.83
N GLU A 61 39.72 -55.94 -55.69
CA GLU A 61 40.40 -57.02 -54.95
C GLU A 61 40.52 -58.31 -55.78
N GLN A 62 39.41 -58.73 -56.39
CA GLN A 62 39.38 -59.89 -57.26
C GLN A 62 40.30 -59.72 -58.47
N SER A 63 40.40 -58.50 -59.03
CA SER A 63 41.35 -58.17 -60.10
C SER A 63 42.81 -58.28 -59.61
N PHE A 64 43.11 -57.78 -58.42
CA PHE A 64 44.45 -57.85 -57.82
C PHE A 64 44.91 -59.30 -57.54
N ILE A 65 44.00 -60.17 -57.09
CA ILE A 65 44.28 -61.59 -56.86
C ILE A 65 44.68 -62.29 -58.17
N LYS A 66 44.01 -61.94 -59.28
CA LYS A 66 44.25 -62.52 -60.61
C LYS A 66 45.50 -61.96 -61.29
N ASP A 67 45.69 -60.64 -61.24
CA ASP A 67 46.83 -59.94 -61.83
C ASP A 67 47.28 -58.78 -60.93
N LYS A 68 48.36 -59.06 -60.18
CA LYS A 68 48.86 -58.28 -59.06
C LYS A 68 49.30 -56.85 -59.41
N ASN A 69 49.62 -56.56 -60.67
CA ASN A 69 50.06 -55.23 -61.08
C ASN A 69 49.52 -54.80 -62.46
N SER A 70 48.27 -55.14 -62.74
CA SER A 70 47.58 -54.76 -63.97
C SER A 70 47.11 -53.30 -63.94
N TYR A 71 47.13 -52.62 -65.08
CA TYR A 71 46.42 -51.35 -65.27
C TYR A 71 44.93 -51.46 -64.89
N LYS A 72 44.31 -52.60 -65.21
CA LYS A 72 42.93 -52.91 -64.85
C LYS A 72 42.65 -52.85 -63.34
N THR A 73 43.59 -53.34 -62.53
CA THR A 73 43.45 -53.33 -61.06
C THR A 73 43.50 -51.90 -60.53
N ARG A 74 44.35 -51.03 -61.11
CA ARG A 74 44.46 -49.62 -60.72
C ARG A 74 43.20 -48.83 -61.09
N ASP A 75 42.65 -49.08 -62.28
CA ASP A 75 41.42 -48.43 -62.74
C ASP A 75 40.20 -48.84 -61.89
N LEU A 76 40.05 -50.14 -61.61
CA LEU A 76 38.98 -50.64 -60.75
C LEU A 76 39.12 -50.10 -59.32
N ALA A 77 40.33 -50.05 -58.79
CA ALA A 77 40.61 -49.46 -57.48
C ALA A 77 40.29 -47.96 -57.44
N TYR A 78 40.60 -47.21 -58.50
CA TYR A 78 40.22 -45.80 -58.60
C TYR A 78 38.69 -45.62 -58.58
N VAL A 79 37.95 -46.44 -59.34
CA VAL A 79 36.48 -46.41 -59.32
C VAL A 79 35.93 -46.76 -57.94
N ALA A 80 36.50 -47.77 -57.28
CA ALA A 80 36.13 -48.16 -55.93
C ALA A 80 36.37 -47.02 -54.92
N GLN A 81 37.54 -46.37 -54.99
CA GLN A 81 37.85 -45.19 -54.17
C GLN A 81 36.81 -44.08 -54.37
N ARG A 82 36.48 -43.74 -55.62
CA ARG A 82 35.48 -42.67 -55.90
C ARG A 82 34.09 -43.02 -55.40
N LYS A 83 33.67 -44.28 -55.52
CA LYS A 83 32.38 -44.73 -54.98
C LYS A 83 32.36 -44.70 -53.46
N ALA A 84 33.46 -45.06 -52.80
CA ALA A 84 33.58 -44.97 -51.35
C ALA A 84 33.55 -43.52 -50.84
N GLU A 85 34.31 -42.62 -51.47
CA GLU A 85 34.27 -41.18 -51.18
C GLU A 85 32.85 -40.61 -51.36
N LEU A 86 32.17 -40.98 -52.45
CA LEU A 86 30.81 -40.56 -52.73
C LEU A 86 29.81 -41.09 -51.70
N ALA A 87 29.93 -42.35 -51.30
CA ALA A 87 29.11 -42.93 -50.23
C ALA A 87 29.30 -42.19 -48.91
N GLY A 88 30.56 -41.89 -48.54
CA GLY A 88 30.87 -41.06 -47.37
C GLY A 88 30.24 -39.67 -47.43
N ALA A 89 30.34 -38.99 -48.58
CA ALA A 89 29.73 -37.68 -48.79
C ALA A 89 28.20 -37.72 -48.67
N PHE A 90 27.55 -38.72 -49.28
CA PHE A 90 26.10 -38.91 -49.15
C PHE A 90 25.68 -39.20 -47.70
N GLY A 91 26.46 -39.98 -46.97
CA GLY A 91 26.23 -40.22 -45.53
C GLY A 91 26.25 -38.92 -44.72
N VAL A 92 27.26 -38.07 -44.92
CA VAL A 92 27.36 -36.77 -44.23
C VAL A 92 26.19 -35.86 -44.62
N MET A 93 25.84 -35.76 -45.91
CA MET A 93 24.70 -34.97 -46.36
C MET A 93 23.37 -35.44 -45.76
N ALA A 94 23.17 -36.76 -45.65
CA ALA A 94 21.99 -37.33 -45.01
C ALA A 94 21.94 -36.99 -43.52
N ALA A 95 23.08 -37.09 -42.81
CA ALA A 95 23.18 -36.73 -41.40
C ALA A 95 22.88 -35.25 -41.16
N ASP A 96 23.41 -34.36 -42.01
CA ASP A 96 23.17 -32.92 -41.89
C ASP A 96 21.71 -32.55 -42.21
N LYS A 97 21.08 -33.26 -43.15
CA LYS A 97 19.65 -33.11 -43.43
C LYS A 97 18.79 -33.53 -42.23
N GLU A 98 19.11 -34.64 -41.57
CA GLU A 98 18.43 -35.09 -40.35
C GLU A 98 18.61 -34.09 -39.21
N LYS A 99 19.83 -33.61 -38.98
CA LYS A 99 20.12 -32.56 -37.97
C LYS A 99 19.31 -31.30 -38.25
N LYS A 100 19.23 -30.86 -39.50
CA LYS A 100 18.44 -29.69 -39.89
C LYS A 100 16.95 -29.91 -39.61
N ALA A 101 16.39 -31.05 -40.01
CA ALA A 101 14.98 -31.36 -39.75
C ALA A 101 14.65 -31.40 -38.24
N ASN A 102 15.56 -31.95 -37.43
CA ASN A 102 15.43 -31.97 -35.98
C ASN A 102 15.51 -30.56 -35.39
N ALA A 103 16.47 -29.73 -35.86
CA ALA A 103 16.59 -28.34 -35.43
C ALA A 103 15.37 -27.50 -35.80
N ASP A 104 14.80 -27.70 -37.00
CA ASP A 104 13.57 -27.04 -37.44
C ASP A 104 12.39 -27.45 -36.54
N THR A 105 12.28 -28.74 -36.20
CA THR A 105 11.24 -29.25 -35.30
C THR A 105 11.37 -28.67 -33.88
N ASP A 106 12.59 -28.67 -33.34
CA ASP A 106 12.89 -28.07 -32.04
C ASP A 106 12.57 -26.58 -32.01
N TYR A 107 12.88 -25.86 -33.08
CA TYR A 107 12.54 -24.44 -33.21
C TYR A 107 11.03 -24.23 -33.16
N GLN A 108 10.25 -24.99 -33.93
CA GLN A 108 8.78 -24.90 -33.93
C GLN A 108 8.17 -25.23 -32.56
N ASN A 109 8.70 -26.25 -31.89
CA ASN A 109 8.27 -26.64 -30.54
C ASN A 109 8.55 -25.52 -29.53
N ARG A 110 9.75 -24.93 -29.56
CA ARG A 110 10.11 -23.79 -28.68
C ARG A 110 9.24 -22.57 -28.95
N GLN A 111 8.99 -22.24 -30.22
CA GLN A 111 8.10 -21.14 -30.58
C GLN A 111 6.68 -21.36 -30.03
N THR A 112 6.15 -22.57 -30.19
CA THR A 112 4.82 -22.92 -29.70
C THR A 112 4.74 -22.82 -28.18
N GLU A 113 5.75 -23.30 -27.46
CA GLU A 113 5.81 -23.24 -26.01
C GLU A 113 5.93 -21.78 -25.51
N LEU A 114 6.75 -20.95 -26.16
CA LEU A 114 6.85 -19.51 -25.84
C LEU A 114 5.51 -18.79 -26.03
N VAL A 115 4.80 -19.06 -27.13
CA VAL A 115 3.47 -18.47 -27.37
C VAL A 115 2.47 -18.95 -26.32
N LYS A 116 2.52 -20.23 -25.93
CA LYS A 116 1.64 -20.79 -24.89
C LYS A 116 1.91 -20.14 -23.53
N GLN A 117 3.17 -20.03 -23.13
CA GLN A 117 3.58 -19.36 -21.89
C GLN A 117 3.15 -17.89 -21.89
N GLY A 118 3.45 -17.15 -22.97
CA GLY A 118 3.04 -15.75 -23.09
C GLY A 118 1.52 -15.55 -23.03
N LYS A 119 0.72 -16.50 -23.57
CA LYS A 119 -0.74 -16.47 -23.43
C LYS A 119 -1.19 -16.72 -21.98
N GLN A 120 -0.56 -17.66 -21.28
CA GLN A 120 -0.88 -17.92 -19.88
C GLN A 120 -0.54 -16.72 -19.00
N ASP A 121 0.65 -16.13 -19.18
CA ASP A 121 1.08 -14.94 -18.45
C ASP A 121 0.14 -13.75 -18.69
N LEU A 122 -0.39 -13.61 -19.91
CA LEU A 122 -1.38 -12.59 -20.24
C LEU A 122 -2.69 -12.82 -19.46
N ILE A 123 -3.22 -14.04 -19.47
CA ILE A 123 -4.44 -14.40 -18.74
C ILE A 123 -4.25 -14.15 -17.24
N ASP A 124 -3.15 -14.61 -16.66
CA ASP A 124 -2.84 -14.42 -15.24
C ASP A 124 -2.73 -12.93 -14.88
N SER A 125 -2.14 -12.14 -15.79
CA SER A 125 -2.05 -10.69 -15.63
C SER A 125 -3.41 -10.00 -15.71
N GLU A 126 -4.30 -10.42 -16.61
CA GLU A 126 -5.66 -9.91 -16.74
C GLU A 126 -6.50 -10.23 -15.48
N VAL A 127 -6.42 -11.47 -14.98
CA VAL A 127 -7.11 -11.89 -13.75
C VAL A 127 -6.63 -11.06 -12.55
N LYS A 128 -5.31 -10.90 -12.37
CA LYS A 128 -4.75 -10.06 -11.30
C LYS A 128 -5.23 -8.61 -11.38
N ARG A 129 -5.31 -8.04 -12.59
CA ARG A 129 -5.81 -6.67 -12.79
C ARG A 129 -7.29 -6.56 -12.39
N ALA A 130 -8.11 -7.51 -12.79
CA ALA A 130 -9.53 -7.53 -12.43
C ALA A 130 -9.74 -7.67 -10.91
N GLU A 131 -8.93 -8.48 -10.23
CA GLU A 131 -8.98 -8.65 -8.78
C GLU A 131 -8.56 -7.37 -8.03
N ILE A 132 -7.47 -6.73 -8.45
CA ILE A 132 -7.03 -5.43 -7.91
C ILE A 132 -8.10 -4.36 -8.12
N GLU A 133 -8.73 -4.31 -9.30
CA GLU A 133 -9.80 -3.35 -9.58
C GLU A 133 -11.02 -3.59 -8.67
N LYS A 134 -11.40 -4.86 -8.46
CA LYS A 134 -12.49 -5.22 -7.55
C LYS A 134 -12.18 -4.81 -6.12
N GLN A 135 -10.96 -5.08 -5.64
CA GLN A 135 -10.54 -4.70 -4.30
C GLN A 135 -10.56 -3.17 -4.12
N ARG A 136 -9.99 -2.43 -5.08
CA ARG A 136 -10.02 -0.96 -5.06
C ARG A 136 -11.44 -0.40 -5.03
N LYS A 137 -12.39 -1.01 -5.75
CA LYS A 137 -13.81 -0.61 -5.72
C LYS A 137 -14.41 -0.86 -4.34
N GLN A 138 -14.10 -2.01 -3.72
CA GLN A 138 -14.58 -2.31 -2.37
C GLN A 138 -14.00 -1.32 -1.35
N ASP A 139 -12.70 -1.04 -1.40
CA ASP A 139 -12.04 -0.10 -0.51
C ASP A 139 -12.63 1.31 -0.64
N LEU A 140 -12.96 1.73 -1.87
CA LEU A 140 -13.62 3.02 -2.13
C LEU A 140 -15.00 3.06 -1.46
N ILE A 141 -15.83 2.04 -1.67
CA ILE A 141 -17.17 1.94 -1.07
C ILE A 141 -17.06 1.97 0.46
N ASP A 142 -16.14 1.19 1.04
CA ASP A 142 -15.94 1.14 2.49
C ASP A 142 -15.48 2.49 3.05
N SER A 143 -14.62 3.20 2.31
CA SER A 143 -14.16 4.54 2.70
C SER A 143 -15.27 5.59 2.64
N GLU A 144 -16.14 5.52 1.63
CA GLU A 144 -17.29 6.42 1.48
C GLU A 144 -18.34 6.16 2.57
N MET A 145 -18.64 4.90 2.86
CA MET A 145 -19.57 4.52 3.94
C MET A 145 -19.07 5.01 5.31
N LYS A 146 -17.77 4.83 5.61
CA LYS A 146 -17.18 5.35 6.86
C LYS A 146 -17.28 6.87 6.96
N ARG A 147 -17.04 7.60 5.86
CA ARG A 147 -17.17 9.06 5.82
C ARG A 147 -18.61 9.50 6.08
N ALA A 148 -19.57 8.86 5.42
CA ALA A 148 -20.99 9.16 5.60
C ALA A 148 -21.47 8.87 7.04
N GLU A 149 -20.96 7.80 7.66
CA GLU A 149 -21.26 7.46 9.05
C GLU A 149 -20.69 8.48 10.04
N ILE A 150 -19.43 8.90 9.86
CA ILE A 150 -18.81 9.96 10.67
C ILE A 150 -19.57 11.28 10.51
N GLU A 151 -19.96 11.65 9.28
CA GLU A 151 -20.73 12.86 9.04
C GLU A 151 -22.11 12.80 9.72
N LYS A 152 -22.80 11.66 9.63
CA LYS A 152 -24.08 11.45 10.30
C LYS A 152 -23.94 11.53 11.81
N GLN A 153 -22.92 10.89 12.38
CA GLN A 153 -22.65 10.95 13.81
C GLN A 153 -22.34 12.37 14.26
N GLY A 154 -21.48 13.09 13.54
CA GLY A 154 -21.18 14.50 13.85
C GLY A 154 -22.40 15.41 13.80
N LYS A 155 -23.30 15.21 12.82
CA LYS A 155 -24.58 15.93 12.77
C LYS A 155 -25.48 15.58 13.95
N GLN A 156 -25.55 14.30 14.34
CA GLN A 156 -26.35 13.86 15.48
C GLN A 156 -25.82 14.42 16.80
N ASP A 157 -24.50 14.39 16.99
CA ASP A 157 -23.84 14.94 18.17
C ASP A 157 -24.09 16.45 18.30
N LEU A 158 -24.04 17.19 17.17
CA LEU A 158 -24.39 18.61 17.14
C LEU A 158 -25.84 18.83 17.56
N ILE A 159 -26.80 18.11 16.96
CA ILE A 159 -28.22 18.20 17.31
C ILE A 159 -28.45 17.89 18.80
N ASP A 160 -27.78 16.88 19.33
CA ASP A 160 -27.92 16.49 20.73
C ASP A 160 -27.29 17.51 21.68
N SER A 161 -26.18 18.15 21.29
CA SER A 161 -25.57 19.25 22.04
C SER A 161 -26.44 20.52 22.06
N GLU A 162 -27.06 20.86 20.93
CA GLU A 162 -27.99 21.98 20.80
C GLU A 162 -29.24 21.75 21.65
N LYS A 163 -29.82 20.54 21.60
CA LYS A 163 -30.96 20.18 22.45
C LYS A 163 -30.62 20.28 23.93
N LYS A 164 -29.46 19.77 24.36
CA LYS A 164 -29.01 19.88 25.76
C LYS A 164 -28.88 21.34 26.19
N THR A 165 -28.31 22.18 25.33
CA THR A 165 -28.17 23.61 25.57
C THR A 165 -29.53 24.31 25.68
N ALA A 166 -30.46 24.01 24.77
CA ALA A 166 -31.81 24.55 24.80
C ALA A 166 -32.57 24.16 26.08
N ILE A 167 -32.43 22.91 26.52
CA ILE A 167 -33.04 22.44 27.78
C ILE A 167 -32.44 23.18 28.98
N ALA A 168 -31.12 23.32 29.05
CA ALA A 168 -30.44 24.02 30.14
C ALA A 168 -30.84 25.50 30.22
N ILE A 169 -30.95 26.19 29.08
CA ILE A 169 -31.43 27.58 29.01
C ILE A 169 -32.90 27.66 29.48
N ALA A 170 -33.75 26.72 29.07
CA ALA A 170 -35.13 26.67 29.52
C ALA A 170 -35.25 26.43 31.04
N GLU A 171 -34.36 25.65 31.64
CA GLU A 171 -34.28 25.47 33.08
C GLU A 171 -33.82 26.74 33.80
N LEU A 172 -32.84 27.47 33.26
CA LEU A 172 -32.41 28.77 33.79
C LEU A 172 -33.56 29.79 33.85
N GLY A 173 -34.41 29.82 32.83
CA GLY A 173 -35.60 30.67 32.79
C GLY A 173 -36.64 30.36 33.88
N LYS A 174 -36.63 29.15 34.46
CA LYS A 174 -37.50 28.79 35.59
C LYS A 174 -36.94 29.24 36.94
N LEU A 175 -35.63 29.47 37.04
CA LEU A 175 -34.93 29.74 38.30
C LEU A 175 -34.77 31.24 38.61
N ALA A 176 -34.71 32.08 37.57
CA ALA A 176 -34.63 33.53 37.71
C ALA A 176 -35.20 34.26 36.49
N ALA A 177 -35.36 35.58 36.62
CA ALA A 177 -35.90 36.42 35.55
C ALA A 177 -34.91 36.46 34.38
N LEU A 178 -35.21 35.71 33.35
CA LEU A 178 -34.44 35.62 32.10
C LEU A 178 -35.08 36.53 31.06
N LYS A 179 -34.26 37.41 30.45
CA LYS A 179 -34.66 38.25 29.32
C LYS A 179 -33.68 38.06 28.17
N GLU A 180 -34.19 38.13 26.96
CA GLU A 180 -33.34 38.14 25.77
C GLU A 180 -33.04 39.58 25.37
N GLU A 181 -31.75 39.92 25.30
CA GLU A 181 -31.25 41.25 24.93
C GLU A 181 -30.23 41.11 23.80
N GLU A 182 -29.80 42.24 23.20
CA GLU A 182 -28.81 42.24 22.11
C GLU A 182 -27.47 41.60 22.53
N ARG A 183 -27.06 41.86 23.77
CA ARG A 183 -25.84 41.32 24.41
C ARG A 183 -25.93 39.85 24.80
N GLY A 184 -27.11 39.22 24.69
CA GLY A 184 -27.32 37.82 25.03
C GLY A 184 -28.49 37.59 25.97
N LEU A 185 -28.49 36.43 26.64
CA LEU A 185 -29.51 36.07 27.61
C LEU A 185 -29.13 36.63 28.99
N VAL A 186 -29.95 37.53 29.52
CA VAL A 186 -29.67 38.25 30.76
C VAL A 186 -30.50 37.65 31.89
N LEU A 187 -29.81 37.02 32.83
CA LEU A 187 -30.39 36.51 34.07
C LEU A 187 -30.26 37.55 35.17
N THR A 188 -31.38 38.10 35.65
CA THR A 188 -31.36 39.14 36.69
C THR A 188 -31.62 38.54 38.08
N LEU A 189 -30.71 38.82 39.02
CA LEU A 189 -30.80 38.41 40.42
C LEU A 189 -30.85 39.65 41.32
N SER A 190 -31.89 39.77 42.14
CA SER A 190 -31.99 40.89 43.08
C SER A 190 -30.88 40.81 44.14
N GLY A 191 -30.24 41.94 44.41
CA GLY A 191 -29.11 42.06 45.33
C GLY A 191 -29.50 41.76 46.78
N SER A 192 -30.76 41.98 47.18
CA SER A 192 -31.26 41.60 48.51
C SER A 192 -31.39 40.09 48.71
N ILE A 193 -31.46 39.32 47.62
CA ILE A 193 -31.45 37.86 47.64
C ILE A 193 -30.00 37.35 47.74
N LEU A 194 -29.03 38.13 47.25
CA LEU A 194 -27.62 37.73 47.16
C LEU A 194 -26.76 38.18 48.34
N PHE A 195 -26.99 39.39 48.84
CA PHE A 195 -26.11 40.09 49.78
C PHE A 195 -26.90 40.80 50.88
N ARG A 196 -26.24 41.03 52.01
CA ARG A 196 -26.72 42.01 53.01
C ARG A 196 -26.46 43.43 52.54
N SER A 197 -27.12 44.39 53.19
CA SER A 197 -26.92 45.83 52.91
C SER A 197 -25.45 46.21 53.04
N ASN A 198 -24.91 46.95 52.08
CA ASN A 198 -23.49 47.34 51.98
C ASN A 198 -22.45 46.21 52.03
N GLU A 199 -22.87 44.95 51.88
CA GLU A 199 -21.96 43.81 51.82
C GLU A 199 -21.84 43.25 50.40
N SER A 200 -20.72 42.57 50.13
CA SER A 200 -20.46 41.79 48.91
C SER A 200 -20.29 40.29 49.18
N THR A 201 -20.43 39.86 50.44
CA THR A 201 -20.37 38.44 50.81
C THR A 201 -21.72 37.78 50.56
N LEU A 202 -21.72 36.68 49.80
CA LEU A 202 -22.94 35.92 49.51
C LEU A 202 -23.56 35.34 50.78
N ILE A 203 -24.84 35.64 51.02
CA ILE A 203 -25.57 35.07 52.16
C ILE A 203 -25.84 33.56 51.95
N PRO A 204 -26.00 32.75 53.01
CA PRO A 204 -26.17 31.30 52.86
C PRO A 204 -27.35 30.88 51.97
N SER A 205 -28.48 31.58 52.05
CA SER A 205 -29.64 31.33 51.18
C SER A 205 -29.36 31.65 49.71
N ALA A 206 -28.53 32.66 49.43
CA ALA A 206 -28.09 33.00 48.07
C ALA A 206 -27.28 31.87 47.46
N GLN A 207 -26.39 31.25 48.25
CA GLN A 207 -25.55 30.15 47.79
C GLN A 207 -26.39 28.96 47.32
N VAL A 208 -27.51 28.65 47.98
CA VAL A 208 -28.43 27.57 47.55
C VAL A 208 -29.06 27.89 46.19
N LYS A 209 -29.50 29.13 45.97
CA LYS A 209 -30.09 29.53 44.69
C LYS A 209 -29.05 29.62 43.57
N LEU A 210 -27.88 30.19 43.87
CA LEU A 210 -26.74 30.24 42.95
C LEU A 210 -26.22 28.85 42.61
N GLU A 211 -26.36 27.86 43.50
CA GLU A 211 -26.04 26.46 43.20
C GLU A 211 -26.88 25.93 42.02
N GLN A 212 -28.19 26.18 42.06
CA GLN A 212 -29.11 25.73 41.01
C GLN A 212 -28.79 26.40 39.68
N ILE A 213 -28.48 27.70 39.73
CA ILE A 213 -28.06 28.47 38.56
C ILE A 213 -26.72 27.96 38.02
N ALA A 214 -25.74 27.72 38.89
CA ALA A 214 -24.44 27.21 38.50
C ALA A 214 -24.53 25.83 37.81
N ASN A 215 -25.36 24.92 38.33
CA ASN A 215 -25.56 23.61 37.74
C ASN A 215 -26.14 23.70 36.31
N ALA A 216 -27.11 24.58 36.10
CA ALA A 216 -27.66 24.80 34.76
C ALA A 216 -26.68 25.54 33.83
N LEU A 217 -25.87 26.46 34.35
CA LEU A 217 -24.81 27.13 33.60
C LEU A 217 -23.68 26.17 33.19
N VAL A 218 -23.34 25.18 34.01
CA VAL A 218 -22.32 24.15 33.66
C VAL A 218 -22.74 23.34 32.44
N ALA A 219 -24.04 23.13 32.22
CA ALA A 219 -24.56 22.47 31.02
C ALA A 219 -24.36 23.29 29.73
N VAL A 220 -24.08 24.59 29.85
CA VAL A 220 -23.77 25.52 28.74
C VAL A 220 -22.40 26.18 28.91
N ARG A 221 -21.46 25.49 29.56
CA ARG A 221 -20.09 25.98 29.84
C ARG A 221 -19.23 26.31 28.62
N GLU A 222 -19.73 26.05 27.41
CA GLU A 222 -19.13 26.44 26.14
C GLU A 222 -19.45 27.89 25.75
N ARG A 223 -20.37 28.55 26.46
CA ARG A 223 -20.68 29.98 26.31
C ARG A 223 -19.68 30.82 27.12
N ASN A 224 -19.62 32.11 26.81
CA ASN A 224 -18.98 33.09 27.69
C ASN A 224 -20.04 33.75 28.56
N LEU A 225 -19.67 34.11 29.79
CA LEU A 225 -20.50 34.86 30.72
C LEU A 225 -19.89 36.22 31.00
N THR A 226 -20.75 37.22 31.10
CA THR A 226 -20.44 38.49 31.75
C THR A 226 -21.30 38.66 32.98
N VAL A 227 -20.68 38.77 34.16
CA VAL A 227 -21.37 39.03 35.43
C VAL A 227 -21.28 40.51 35.74
N GLU A 228 -22.42 41.18 35.77
CA GLU A 228 -22.52 42.62 35.99
C GLU A 228 -23.13 42.93 37.36
N GLY A 229 -22.46 43.75 38.17
CA GLY A 229 -22.98 44.24 39.43
C GLY A 229 -23.57 45.64 39.28
N HIS A 230 -24.71 45.91 39.93
CA HIS A 230 -25.34 47.22 39.96
C HIS A 230 -25.72 47.63 41.39
N THR A 231 -25.66 48.92 41.68
CA THR A 231 -26.12 49.53 42.94
C THR A 231 -27.33 50.43 42.71
N ASP A 232 -27.94 50.89 43.80
CA ASP A 232 -28.83 52.05 43.74
C ASP A 232 -28.01 53.34 43.83
N SER A 233 -28.71 54.48 43.79
CA SER A 233 -28.15 55.83 43.92
C SER A 233 -27.67 56.22 45.33
N MET A 234 -27.69 55.29 46.31
CA MET A 234 -27.32 55.61 47.68
C MET A 234 -25.83 55.38 47.89
N GLY A 235 -25.07 56.47 48.03
CA GLY A 235 -23.61 56.41 48.25
C GLY A 235 -22.88 57.39 47.33
N SER A 236 -21.54 57.33 47.34
CA SER A 236 -20.75 58.04 46.34
C SER A 236 -20.53 57.14 45.12
N GLU A 237 -20.44 57.74 43.94
CA GLU A 237 -20.19 57.02 42.69
C GLU A 237 -18.95 56.10 42.76
N PRO A 238 -17.78 56.52 43.28
CA PRO A 238 -16.62 55.63 43.41
C PRO A 238 -16.88 54.43 44.33
N TYR A 239 -17.62 54.65 45.43
CA TYR A 239 -17.99 53.59 46.35
C TYR A 239 -18.93 52.57 45.69
N ASN A 240 -19.94 53.06 44.97
CA ASN A 240 -20.91 52.25 44.25
C ASN A 240 -20.26 51.43 43.14
N GLN A 241 -19.30 52.01 42.43
CA GLN A 241 -18.49 51.32 41.44
C GLN A 241 -17.71 50.14 42.07
N GLU A 242 -16.97 50.38 43.15
CA GLU A 242 -16.19 49.34 43.82
C GLU A 242 -17.08 48.24 44.44
N LEU A 243 -18.19 48.63 45.07
CA LEU A 243 -19.15 47.68 45.66
C LEU A 243 -19.77 46.79 44.59
N SER A 244 -20.14 47.36 43.45
CA SER A 244 -20.71 46.61 42.33
C SER A 244 -19.73 45.61 41.74
N GLN A 245 -18.46 45.99 41.56
CA GLN A 245 -17.40 45.11 41.06
C GLN A 245 -17.17 43.94 42.03
N ARG A 246 -17.06 44.21 43.34
CA ARG A 246 -16.86 43.15 44.35
C ARG A 246 -18.02 42.15 44.39
N ARG A 247 -19.25 42.63 44.21
CA ARG A 247 -20.44 41.75 44.13
C ARG A 247 -20.42 40.88 42.87
N ALA A 248 -20.04 41.44 41.72
CA ALA A 248 -19.87 40.68 40.49
C ALA A 248 -18.78 39.61 40.64
N SER A 249 -17.62 39.97 41.21
CA SER A 249 -16.53 39.03 41.51
C SER A 249 -16.97 37.91 42.47
N ALA A 250 -17.70 38.22 43.54
CA ALA A 250 -18.20 37.20 44.47
C ALA A 250 -19.13 36.16 43.81
N VAL A 251 -19.97 36.60 42.86
CA VAL A 251 -20.82 35.69 42.08
C VAL A 251 -19.98 34.87 41.10
N SER A 252 -19.05 35.50 40.37
CA SER A 252 -18.12 34.80 39.48
C SER A 252 -17.31 33.73 40.19
N ASP A 253 -16.69 34.06 41.33
CA ASP A 253 -15.89 33.13 42.14
C ASP A 253 -16.73 31.93 42.59
N PHE A 254 -18.00 32.17 42.93
CA PHE A 254 -18.93 31.11 43.27
C PHE A 254 -19.19 30.18 42.06
N LEU A 255 -19.47 30.75 40.88
CA LEU A 255 -19.70 29.97 39.64
C LEU A 255 -18.46 29.15 39.25
N VAL A 256 -17.27 29.74 39.35
CA VAL A 256 -15.98 29.05 39.09
C VAL A 256 -15.80 27.89 40.05
N LYS A 257 -16.05 28.10 41.36
CA LYS A 257 -15.97 27.04 42.37
C LYS A 257 -16.95 25.89 42.11
N ARG A 258 -18.03 26.14 41.37
CA ARG A 258 -19.02 25.13 40.95
C ARG A 258 -18.77 24.55 39.56
N GLY A 259 -17.62 24.84 38.96
CA GLY A 259 -17.13 24.17 37.75
C GLY A 259 -17.35 24.93 36.46
N TYR A 260 -17.76 26.21 36.51
CA TYR A 260 -17.75 27.05 35.33
C TYR A 260 -16.30 27.47 34.99
N PRO A 261 -15.86 27.42 33.72
CA PRO A 261 -14.48 27.76 33.35
C PRO A 261 -14.18 29.24 33.63
N ALA A 262 -13.12 29.52 34.40
CA ALA A 262 -12.75 30.88 34.80
C ALA A 262 -12.33 31.77 33.61
N ASP A 263 -11.76 31.16 32.56
CA ASP A 263 -11.39 31.80 31.30
C ASP A 263 -12.61 32.26 30.46
N ARG A 264 -13.81 31.83 30.85
CA ARG A 264 -15.08 32.17 30.17
C ARG A 264 -15.98 33.08 30.98
N ILE A 265 -15.50 33.64 32.10
CA ILE A 265 -16.27 34.60 32.90
C ILE A 265 -15.54 35.94 32.95
N GLN A 266 -16.25 36.99 32.55
CA GLN A 266 -15.86 38.38 32.79
C GLN A 266 -16.71 38.97 33.92
N THR A 267 -16.11 39.85 34.72
CA THR A 267 -16.83 40.56 35.80
C THR A 267 -16.75 42.06 35.58
N LEU A 268 -17.90 42.75 35.67
CA LEU A 268 -17.99 44.20 35.47
C LEU A 268 -18.83 44.85 36.57
N GLY A 269 -18.26 45.80 37.29
CA GLY A 269 -19.02 46.75 38.12
C GLY A 269 -19.62 47.84 37.25
N LYS A 270 -20.93 48.08 37.38
CA LYS A 270 -21.65 49.15 36.65
C LYS A 270 -22.07 50.31 37.56
N GLY A 271 -21.77 50.22 38.86
CA GLY A 271 -22.16 51.20 39.86
C GLY A 271 -23.66 51.51 39.80
N GLU A 272 -24.00 52.79 39.95
CA GLU A 272 -25.37 53.30 39.90
C GLU A 272 -25.79 53.81 38.51
N GLY A 273 -24.87 53.82 37.53
CA GLY A 273 -25.03 54.49 36.24
C GLY A 273 -25.98 53.81 35.25
N HIS A 274 -26.51 52.63 35.58
CA HIS A 274 -27.43 51.85 34.73
C HIS A 274 -28.66 51.38 35.53
N PRO A 275 -29.54 52.31 35.98
CA PRO A 275 -30.74 51.96 36.72
C PRO A 275 -31.80 51.34 35.80
N ILE A 276 -32.52 50.34 36.29
CA ILE A 276 -33.66 49.70 35.59
C ILE A 276 -35.01 50.11 36.17
N ALA A 277 -35.00 50.84 37.28
CA ALA A 277 -36.16 51.38 37.96
C ALA A 277 -35.83 52.74 38.61
N ASP A 278 -36.87 53.46 39.01
CA ASP A 278 -36.73 54.80 39.60
C ASP A 278 -36.03 54.77 40.97
N ASN A 279 -34.94 55.52 41.09
CA ASN A 279 -34.16 55.65 42.33
C ASN A 279 -34.86 56.47 43.42
N ALA A 280 -35.93 57.23 43.10
CA ALA A 280 -36.66 57.98 44.11
C ALA A 280 -37.50 57.05 45.03
N SER A 281 -37.96 55.92 44.52
CA SER A 281 -38.75 54.94 45.29
C SER A 281 -37.88 53.89 45.99
N ALA A 282 -38.30 53.41 47.16
CA ALA A 282 -37.60 52.33 47.87
C ALA A 282 -37.60 51.02 47.06
N GLU A 283 -38.70 50.75 46.36
CA GLU A 283 -38.85 49.59 45.48
C GLU A 283 -37.93 49.67 44.26
N GLY A 284 -37.88 50.81 43.57
CA GLY A 284 -37.00 50.99 42.43
C GLY A 284 -35.51 50.94 42.81
N ARG A 285 -35.13 51.49 43.97
CA ARG A 285 -33.78 51.25 44.53
C ARG A 285 -33.52 49.77 44.78
N ALA A 286 -34.48 49.03 45.28
CA ALA A 286 -34.34 47.58 45.49
C ALA A 286 -34.16 46.80 44.18
N ASN A 287 -34.82 47.22 43.11
CA ASN A 287 -34.65 46.64 41.77
C ASN A 287 -33.29 47.01 41.15
N ASN A 288 -32.79 48.22 41.39
CA ASN A 288 -31.49 48.68 40.89
C ASN A 288 -30.32 47.94 41.55
N ARG A 289 -30.45 47.56 42.83
CA ARG A 289 -29.51 46.66 43.50
C ARG A 289 -29.68 45.25 42.95
N ARG A 290 -28.89 44.87 41.95
CA ARG A 290 -28.97 43.57 41.28
C ARG A 290 -27.62 43.10 40.77
N VAL A 291 -27.55 41.81 40.48
CA VAL A 291 -26.49 41.22 39.67
C VAL A 291 -27.14 40.63 38.43
N GLU A 292 -26.59 40.95 37.27
CA GLU A 292 -26.99 40.35 35.99
C GLU A 292 -25.91 39.35 35.57
N ILE A 293 -26.33 38.17 35.14
CA ILE A 293 -25.46 37.20 34.48
C ILE A 293 -25.88 37.17 33.02
N VAL A 294 -25.05 37.70 32.16
CA VAL A 294 -25.25 37.74 30.71
C VAL A 294 -24.59 36.51 30.11
N ILE A 295 -25.37 35.64 29.49
CA ILE A 295 -24.89 34.50 28.72
C ILE A 295 -24.79 34.97 27.26
N GLU A 296 -23.57 35.05 26.75
CA GLU A 296 -23.32 35.49 25.38
C GLU A 296 -23.94 34.52 24.37
N ARG A 297 -24.48 35.05 23.27
CA ARG A 297 -24.83 34.21 22.12
C ARG A 297 -23.55 33.64 21.52
N ASP A 298 -23.67 32.48 20.88
CA ASP A 298 -22.59 32.05 19.99
C ASP A 298 -22.46 33.14 18.92
N SER A 299 -21.31 33.79 18.84
CA SER A 299 -20.93 34.36 17.56
C SER A 299 -20.93 33.19 16.57
N PRO A 300 -21.65 33.28 15.44
CA PRO A 300 -21.47 32.31 14.37
C PRO A 300 -19.96 32.31 14.11
N ILE A 301 -19.33 31.16 14.31
CA ILE A 301 -17.93 30.97 13.96
C ILE A 301 -17.82 31.46 12.52
N ALA A 302 -17.12 32.59 12.32
CA ALA A 302 -16.68 32.98 11.00
C ALA A 302 -15.92 31.77 10.48
N SER A 303 -16.51 31.11 9.49
CA SER A 303 -16.07 29.84 8.95
C SER A 303 -14.66 30.00 8.37
N SER A 304 -13.66 29.79 9.22
CA SER A 304 -12.28 29.61 8.80
C SER A 304 -12.15 28.21 8.20
N TYR A 305 -12.75 28.03 7.02
CA TYR A 305 -12.28 27.01 6.10
C TYR A 305 -10.89 27.46 5.63
N PRO A 306 -9.79 26.73 5.96
CA PRO A 306 -8.58 26.87 5.16
C PRO A 306 -8.94 26.37 3.76
N GLN A 307 -8.97 27.29 2.79
CA GLN A 307 -8.86 26.91 1.39
C GLN A 307 -7.43 26.37 1.21
N GLN A 308 -7.31 25.05 1.09
CA GLN A 308 -6.13 24.38 0.55
C GLN A 308 -6.59 23.32 -0.44
#